data_AF-A0A952NMK5-F1
#
_entry.id   AF-A0A952NMK5-F1
#
_cell.length_a   1.000
_cell.length_b   1.000
_cell.length_c   1.000
_cell.angle_alpha   90.00
_cell.angle_beta   90.00
_cell.angle_gamma   90.00
#
_symmetry.space_group_name_H-M   'P 1'
#
loop_
_entity.id
_entity.type
_entity.pdbx_description
1 polymer ?
#
loop_
_entity_poly.entity_id
_entity_poly.type
_entity_poly.pdbx_seq_one_letter_code
_entity_poly.pdbx_strand_id
1 'polypeptide(L)'
;MKLKRAFNLALVLLICSSASIAQSPRIETVEDYNKLLPHWGVSWSPGAKSINGYHQTFYTGFAMRSESPERIHVRTSRGNQTRVSVILDEQTVGDYLFDLAKRYSFYKKMTTGSKPQLDINPANSKALPQLAYYNQILESPRYGILEYVERANQGRESQEAVYKKSLETLTALNPGRVFPLRFDLRAEFTKWKTEMRTLTGGDASRVMSSPAAVVTAINGLVFGRVNYTEKPSAQVLAQLQTALNAALQNAPDEVFVPAALELFKSVTGSKYQIKVLNAQGQFEPALKCAGTACTLTYTEFTTIYPTGSMEATTSDEYGNRINSFATPGLWQFLSRGGKHDIDNIRNEPYYGWAPKMDFEAIGNGFHNPAVRFWDPSKALKTALGINPGHNTLWAVKRGGVSHGCLRVPLGHLWEMRQIFPVENEKATKIMFFGNNSQDFDVYDINGDGQLEVMGVQYLISYGLQGADGLARREGSGFEVNEGRKLDFYTNLYGARNVFRVENNGVYTFQSPRISFPSYLDLKRKGVTARPKLQGDYPLYEQAYEKDKVQFYAVGDMNETNKRVVRLMGRIKGCAPTSNKQECGEAAFDQEAKGLVR
;
A
#
# COMPACT_ATOMS: atom_id res chain seq x y z
N MET A 1 -56.88 70.42 19.96
CA MET A 1 -56.94 69.09 20.60
C MET A 1 -56.24 68.09 19.69
N LYS A 2 -54.97 67.76 19.97
CA LYS A 2 -54.48 66.53 20.66
C LYS A 2 -54.55 65.28 19.75
N LEU A 3 -53.42 64.88 19.14
CA LEU A 3 -52.48 63.81 19.57
C LEU A 3 -53.02 62.40 19.22
N LYS A 4 -52.34 61.53 18.46
CA LYS A 4 -51.01 60.88 18.63
C LYS A 4 -50.55 60.37 17.24
N ARG A 5 -49.35 60.64 16.68
CA ARG A 5 -47.95 60.23 16.95
C ARG A 5 -47.63 58.72 16.86
N ALA A 6 -46.55 58.45 16.10
CA ALA A 6 -45.58 57.34 16.11
C ALA A 6 -45.87 56.15 15.17
N PHE A 7 -44.94 55.56 14.38
CA PHE A 7 -43.47 55.68 14.26
C PHE A 7 -43.00 54.91 12.99
N ASN A 8 -41.79 55.21 12.48
CA ASN A 8 -40.91 54.47 11.54
C ASN A 8 -41.30 54.47 10.04
N LEU A 9 -40.58 55.09 9.09
CA LEU A 9 -39.13 55.24 8.82
C LEU A 9 -38.36 53.91 8.72
N ALA A 10 -37.73 53.68 7.56
CA ALA A 10 -36.87 52.55 7.17
C ALA A 10 -37.56 51.34 6.50
N LEU A 11 -37.94 51.50 5.22
CA LEU A 11 -38.04 50.39 4.27
C LEU A 11 -37.04 50.61 3.10
N VAL A 12 -35.78 50.82 3.47
CA VAL A 12 -34.61 50.53 2.62
C VAL A 12 -33.80 49.51 3.42
N LEU A 13 -34.36 48.30 3.54
CA LEU A 13 -33.68 47.16 4.14
C LEU A 13 -33.25 46.26 2.98
N LEU A 14 -31.98 46.44 2.63
CA LEU A 14 -31.06 45.45 2.11
C LEU A 14 -31.71 44.11 1.74
N ILE A 15 -31.99 43.92 0.45
CA ILE A 15 -31.80 42.60 -0.17
C ILE A 15 -30.29 42.43 -0.33
N CYS A 16 -29.60 42.32 0.81
CA CYS A 16 -28.31 41.64 0.84
C CYS A 16 -28.67 40.17 0.67
N SER A 17 -28.62 39.72 -0.57
CA SER A 17 -28.33 38.33 -0.91
C SER A 17 -27.04 37.96 -0.16
N SER A 18 -27.21 37.48 1.07
CA SER A 18 -26.21 36.72 1.79
C SER A 18 -25.96 35.47 0.95
N ALA A 19 -25.02 35.60 0.01
CA ALA A 19 -24.25 34.48 -0.45
C ALA A 19 -23.77 33.77 0.81
N SER A 20 -24.43 32.68 1.18
CA SER A 20 -23.93 31.77 2.18
C SER A 20 -22.58 31.32 1.62
N ILE A 21 -21.50 31.95 2.09
CA ILE A 21 -20.16 31.44 1.88
C ILE A 21 -20.24 30.06 2.52
N ALA A 22 -20.38 29.02 1.70
CA ALA A 22 -20.41 27.66 2.17
C ALA A 22 -19.14 27.46 2.98
N GLN A 23 -19.27 27.41 4.31
CA GLN A 23 -18.13 27.17 5.17
C GLN A 23 -17.54 25.83 4.75
N SER A 24 -16.23 25.82 4.46
CA SER A 24 -15.52 24.59 4.21
C SER A 24 -15.84 23.59 5.32
N PRO A 25 -16.11 22.32 4.99
CA PRO A 25 -16.46 21.33 5.99
C PRO A 25 -15.33 21.26 7.04
N ARG A 26 -15.72 21.34 8.31
CA ARG A 26 -14.82 21.13 9.44
C ARG A 26 -14.43 19.66 9.48
N ILE A 27 -13.14 19.37 9.46
CA ILE A 27 -12.59 18.01 9.44
C ILE A 27 -11.77 17.84 10.71
N GLU A 28 -12.24 16.95 11.59
CA GLU A 28 -11.55 16.68 12.85
C GLU A 28 -10.90 15.30 12.88
N THR A 29 -11.43 14.37 12.08
CA THR A 29 -11.07 12.96 12.05
C THR A 29 -10.79 12.46 10.62
N VAL A 30 -10.00 11.39 10.50
CA VAL A 30 -9.73 10.77 9.19
C VAL A 30 -11.00 10.23 8.54
N GLU A 31 -12.00 9.84 9.33
CA GLU A 31 -13.33 9.45 8.87
C GLU A 31 -14.04 10.62 8.19
N ASP A 32 -13.97 11.83 8.75
CA ASP A 32 -14.56 13.04 8.14
C ASP A 32 -13.88 13.39 6.83
N TYR A 33 -12.55 13.29 6.77
CA TYR A 33 -11.82 13.43 5.52
C TYR A 33 -12.29 12.39 4.49
N ASN A 34 -12.34 11.11 4.87
CA ASN A 34 -12.78 10.04 3.99
C ASN A 34 -14.22 10.24 3.48
N LYS A 35 -15.15 10.80 4.27
CA LYS A 35 -16.53 11.09 3.82
C LYS A 35 -16.60 12.05 2.63
N LEU A 36 -15.61 12.94 2.49
CA LEU A 36 -15.57 13.96 1.43
C LEU A 36 -14.95 13.48 0.12
N LEU A 37 -14.37 12.27 0.12
CA LEU A 37 -13.69 11.70 -1.04
C LEU A 37 -14.63 10.78 -1.83
N PRO A 38 -14.45 10.67 -3.17
CA PRO A 38 -15.15 9.68 -3.97
C PRO A 38 -14.94 8.28 -3.42
N HIS A 39 -15.94 7.42 -3.54
CA HIS A 39 -15.86 6.06 -3.02
C HIS A 39 -14.76 5.26 -3.73
N TRP A 40 -14.66 5.37 -5.06
CA TRP A 40 -13.61 4.72 -5.86
C TRP A 40 -13.02 5.68 -6.89
N GLY A 41 -11.69 5.77 -6.90
CA GLY A 41 -10.94 6.56 -7.86
C GLY A 41 -10.87 8.06 -7.52
N VAL A 42 -10.35 8.84 -8.47
CA VAL A 42 -10.17 10.29 -8.35
C VAL A 42 -10.96 11.02 -9.41
N SER A 43 -11.51 12.19 -9.07
CA SER A 43 -12.30 13.00 -10.01
C SER A 43 -11.92 14.46 -9.96
N TRP A 44 -12.05 15.14 -11.09
CA TRP A 44 -11.80 16.57 -11.24
C TRP A 44 -12.51 17.11 -12.50
N SER A 45 -12.47 18.42 -12.69
CA SER A 45 -12.63 19.04 -14.01
C SER A 45 -11.33 19.75 -14.38
N PRO A 46 -10.71 19.43 -15.52
CA PRO A 46 -9.46 20.03 -15.91
C PRO A 46 -9.64 21.53 -16.20
N GLY A 47 -8.68 22.33 -15.75
CA GLY A 47 -8.62 23.76 -16.04
C GLY A 47 -7.67 24.09 -17.18
N ALA A 48 -7.42 25.39 -17.34
CA ALA A 48 -6.33 25.89 -18.16
C ALA A 48 -5.00 25.32 -17.64
N LYS A 49 -4.08 24.99 -18.56
CA LYS A 49 -2.76 24.38 -18.25
C LYS A 49 -2.78 22.92 -17.78
N SER A 50 -3.92 22.24 -17.82
CA SER A 50 -3.91 20.77 -17.80
C SER A 50 -3.24 20.23 -19.07
N ILE A 51 -2.38 19.23 -18.95
CA ILE A 51 -1.72 18.59 -20.10
C ILE A 51 -2.60 17.41 -20.52
N ASN A 52 -3.27 17.50 -21.67
CA ASN A 52 -4.26 16.51 -22.14
C ASN A 52 -5.38 16.20 -21.13
N GLY A 53 -5.76 17.19 -20.32
CA GLY A 53 -6.75 17.05 -19.25
C GLY A 53 -6.18 16.50 -17.94
N TYR A 54 -4.87 16.29 -17.84
CA TYR A 54 -4.20 15.78 -16.64
C TYR A 54 -3.50 16.88 -15.84
N HIS A 55 -3.53 16.71 -14.52
CA HIS A 55 -2.85 17.55 -13.54
C HIS A 55 -1.78 16.75 -12.81
N GLN A 56 -0.77 17.45 -12.29
CA GLN A 56 0.18 16.91 -11.33
C GLN A 56 -0.54 16.56 -10.03
N THR A 57 -0.04 15.56 -9.32
CA THR A 57 -0.61 15.14 -8.03
C THR A 57 0.47 14.87 -7.00
N PHE A 58 0.13 14.99 -5.73
CA PHE A 58 0.94 14.49 -4.63
C PHE A 58 0.06 13.89 -3.53
N TYR A 59 0.66 13.03 -2.71
CA TYR A 59 -0.04 12.30 -1.65
C TYR A 59 -0.51 13.21 -0.52
N THR A 60 -1.78 13.10 -0.13
CA THR A 60 -2.36 13.80 1.03
C THR A 60 -2.95 12.82 2.04
N GLY A 61 -2.33 11.64 2.17
CA GLY A 61 -2.71 10.61 3.14
C GLY A 61 -1.68 10.39 4.24
N PHE A 62 -1.86 9.30 4.99
CA PHE A 62 -1.25 9.11 6.30
C PHE A 62 -0.45 7.80 6.43
N ALA A 63 -0.09 7.16 5.31
CA ALA A 63 0.87 6.05 5.37
C ALA A 63 2.23 6.53 5.88
N MET A 64 2.93 5.65 6.60
CA MET A 64 4.33 5.85 6.98
C MET A 64 5.27 5.74 5.79
N ARG A 65 6.53 6.11 6.01
CA ARG A 65 7.67 5.76 5.17
C ARG A 65 8.60 4.84 5.95
N SER A 66 9.09 3.77 5.32
CA SER A 66 10.15 2.93 5.87
C SER A 66 11.41 3.01 5.01
N GLU A 67 12.56 3.17 5.67
CA GLU A 67 13.88 3.21 5.04
C GLU A 67 14.56 1.82 4.99
N SER A 68 13.83 0.77 5.38
CA SER A 68 14.33 -0.60 5.57
C SER A 68 13.71 -1.54 4.52
N PRO A 69 14.33 -1.69 3.33
CA PRO A 69 13.72 -2.41 2.20
C PRO A 69 13.37 -3.86 2.51
N GLU A 70 14.17 -4.53 3.36
CA GLU A 70 13.97 -5.92 3.78
C GLU A 70 12.73 -6.14 4.64
N ARG A 71 12.11 -5.05 5.13
CA ARG A 71 10.88 -5.05 5.93
C ARG A 71 9.63 -4.74 5.09
N ILE A 72 9.80 -4.39 3.82
CA ILE A 72 8.71 -4.06 2.89
C ILE A 72 8.48 -5.24 1.94
N HIS A 73 7.26 -5.76 1.92
CA HIS A 73 6.86 -6.79 0.96
C HIS A 73 5.74 -6.29 0.06
N VAL A 74 5.91 -6.43 -1.25
CA VAL A 74 4.92 -6.05 -2.27
C VAL A 74 4.52 -7.28 -3.05
N ARG A 75 3.27 -7.71 -2.95
CA ARG A 75 2.79 -8.96 -3.55
C ARG A 75 1.53 -8.76 -4.38
N THR A 76 1.54 -9.20 -5.63
CA THR A 76 0.34 -9.21 -6.49
C THR A 76 -0.13 -10.64 -6.73
N SER A 77 -1.43 -10.89 -6.59
CA SER A 77 -2.00 -12.24 -6.61
C SER A 77 -3.40 -12.33 -7.23
N ARG A 78 -3.88 -13.56 -7.46
CA ARG A 78 -5.24 -13.86 -7.92
C ARG A 78 -6.28 -13.08 -7.10
N GLY A 79 -7.36 -12.67 -7.76
CA GLY A 79 -8.22 -11.62 -7.25
C GLY A 79 -7.79 -10.22 -7.67
N ASN A 80 -6.70 -10.08 -8.46
CA ASN A 80 -6.26 -8.80 -8.99
C ASN A 80 -6.10 -7.76 -7.87
N GLN A 81 -5.33 -8.14 -6.86
CA GLN A 81 -5.01 -7.30 -5.72
C GLN A 81 -3.50 -7.28 -5.50
N THR A 82 -3.00 -6.17 -4.95
CA THR A 82 -1.61 -6.02 -4.54
C THR A 82 -1.58 -5.68 -3.06
N ARG A 83 -1.00 -6.57 -2.25
CA ARG A 83 -0.74 -6.33 -0.84
C ARG A 83 0.63 -5.69 -0.65
N VAL A 84 0.68 -4.64 0.16
CA VAL A 84 1.91 -4.06 0.69
C VAL A 84 1.89 -4.24 2.20
N SER A 85 2.89 -4.94 2.74
CA SER A 85 3.06 -5.13 4.19
C SER A 85 4.43 -4.61 4.62
N VAL A 86 4.48 -3.92 5.77
CA VAL A 86 5.68 -3.31 6.33
C VAL A 86 5.81 -3.68 7.80
N ILE A 87 6.92 -4.32 8.16
CA ILE A 87 7.29 -4.52 9.57
C ILE A 87 7.77 -3.17 10.12
N LEU A 88 7.09 -2.66 11.14
CA LEU A 88 7.38 -1.35 11.70
C LEU A 88 8.50 -1.43 12.74
N ASP A 89 9.69 -1.02 12.31
CA ASP A 89 10.85 -0.86 13.20
C ASP A 89 10.76 0.43 14.04
N GLU A 90 11.62 0.53 15.05
CA GLU A 90 11.63 1.65 16.00
C GLU A 90 11.84 3.02 15.33
N GLN A 91 12.60 3.08 14.23
CA GLN A 91 12.83 4.31 13.49
C GLN A 91 11.61 4.71 12.67
N THR A 92 10.99 3.76 11.94
CA THR A 92 9.79 3.98 11.13
C THR A 92 8.66 4.54 12.00
N VAL A 93 8.46 3.95 13.18
CA VAL A 93 7.46 4.45 14.14
C VAL A 93 7.90 5.77 14.74
N GLY A 94 9.12 5.88 15.26
CA GLY A 94 9.62 7.08 15.94
C GLY A 94 9.64 8.34 15.07
N ASP A 95 9.85 8.19 13.75
CA ASP A 95 9.86 9.30 12.82
C ASP A 95 8.48 9.71 12.29
N TYR A 96 7.44 8.88 12.46
CA TYR A 96 6.18 9.03 11.73
C TYR A 96 5.53 10.41 11.90
N LEU A 97 5.47 10.94 13.13
CA LEU A 97 4.89 12.26 13.38
C LEU A 97 5.73 13.39 12.76
N PHE A 98 7.05 13.25 12.77
CA PHE A 98 7.98 14.22 12.19
C PHE A 98 7.90 14.21 10.66
N ASP A 99 7.68 13.04 10.05
CA ASP A 99 7.38 12.91 8.62
C ASP A 99 6.12 13.68 8.24
N LEU A 100 5.03 13.51 8.99
CA LEU A 100 3.79 14.26 8.78
C LEU A 100 3.99 15.77 8.94
N ALA A 101 4.68 16.21 9.99
CA ALA A 101 4.97 17.63 10.21
C ALA A 101 5.88 18.23 9.13
N LYS A 102 6.86 17.47 8.62
CA LYS A 102 7.71 17.89 7.50
C LYS A 102 6.91 17.99 6.21
N ARG A 103 6.01 17.04 5.93
CA ARG A 103 5.08 17.11 4.78
C ARG A 103 4.17 18.33 4.86
N TYR A 104 3.56 18.58 6.01
CA TYR A 104 2.76 19.80 6.26
C TYR A 104 3.53 21.08 5.95
N SER A 105 4.68 21.26 6.59
CA SER A 105 5.47 22.49 6.45
C SER A 105 5.98 22.67 5.02
N PHE A 106 6.40 21.58 4.37
CA PHE A 106 6.86 21.62 2.99
C PHE A 106 5.71 21.93 2.02
N TYR A 107 4.55 21.26 2.12
CA TYR A 107 3.39 21.56 1.29
C TYR A 107 2.94 23.01 1.44
N LYS A 108 2.89 23.52 2.67
CA LYS A 108 2.57 24.93 2.94
C LYS A 108 3.58 25.86 2.27
N LYS A 109 4.88 25.60 2.40
CA LYS A 109 5.93 26.37 1.73
C LYS A 109 5.75 26.41 0.20
N MET A 110 5.38 25.27 -0.39
CA MET A 110 5.27 25.13 -1.85
C MET A 110 3.99 25.74 -2.44
N THR A 111 2.92 25.85 -1.65
CA THR A 111 1.56 26.16 -2.15
C THR A 111 0.99 27.48 -1.64
N THR A 112 1.67 28.15 -0.70
CA THR A 112 1.21 29.42 -0.11
C THR A 112 2.16 30.58 -0.41
N GLY A 113 1.72 31.81 -0.15
CA GLY A 113 2.47 33.04 -0.42
C GLY A 113 1.98 33.78 -1.66
N SER A 114 2.58 34.94 -1.95
CA SER A 114 2.19 35.80 -3.09
C SER A 114 2.58 35.24 -4.46
N LYS A 115 3.55 34.31 -4.50
CA LYS A 115 4.00 33.59 -5.69
C LYS A 115 4.28 32.12 -5.32
N PRO A 116 3.23 31.29 -5.13
CA PRO A 116 3.42 29.89 -4.79
C PRO A 116 4.14 29.16 -5.93
N GLN A 117 4.97 28.17 -5.59
CA GLN A 117 5.67 27.35 -6.59
C GLN A 117 4.74 26.34 -7.25
N LEU A 118 3.73 25.87 -6.51
CA LEU A 118 2.70 24.95 -6.98
C LEU A 118 1.33 25.63 -6.95
N ASP A 119 0.67 25.67 -8.10
CA ASP A 119 -0.68 26.20 -8.22
C ASP A 119 -1.70 25.08 -7.96
N ILE A 120 -2.24 25.04 -6.73
CA ILE A 120 -3.25 24.06 -6.31
C ILE A 120 -4.68 24.47 -6.69
N ASN A 121 -4.88 25.67 -7.24
CA ASN A 121 -6.17 26.16 -7.72
C ASN A 121 -6.06 26.71 -9.15
N PRO A 122 -5.62 25.89 -10.12
CA PRO A 122 -5.38 26.38 -11.46
C PRO A 122 -6.66 26.92 -12.08
N ALA A 123 -6.55 28.03 -12.81
CA ALA A 123 -7.69 28.72 -13.41
C ALA A 123 -8.61 27.77 -14.19
N ASN A 124 -9.92 27.86 -13.93
CA ASN A 124 -10.98 27.02 -14.52
C ASN A 124 -10.91 25.53 -14.15
N SER A 125 -9.97 25.09 -13.30
CA SER A 125 -9.94 23.73 -12.78
C SER A 125 -10.88 23.58 -11.58
N LYS A 126 -11.45 22.39 -11.42
CA LYS A 126 -12.22 22.01 -10.23
C LYS A 126 -11.65 20.71 -9.69
N ALA A 127 -11.05 20.78 -8.52
CA ALA A 127 -10.55 19.61 -7.80
C ALA A 127 -10.99 19.69 -6.34
N LEU A 128 -10.99 18.55 -5.64
CA LEU A 128 -11.19 18.56 -4.20
C LEU A 128 -9.98 19.23 -3.52
N PRO A 129 -10.20 20.11 -2.52
CA PRO A 129 -9.13 20.76 -1.78
C PRO A 129 -8.52 19.82 -0.73
N GLN A 130 -8.03 18.65 -1.15
CA GLN A 130 -7.56 17.59 -0.27
C GLN A 130 -6.36 18.02 0.60
N LEU A 131 -5.52 18.95 0.15
CA LEU A 131 -4.47 19.53 0.99
C LEU A 131 -5.05 20.29 2.19
N ALA A 132 -6.16 21.02 2.00
CA ALA A 132 -6.82 21.69 3.12
C ALA A 132 -7.41 20.68 4.11
N TYR A 133 -7.92 19.55 3.62
CA TYR A 133 -8.43 18.47 4.47
C TYR A 133 -7.30 17.82 5.28
N TYR A 134 -6.18 17.51 4.61
CA TYR A 134 -4.96 17.01 5.25
C TYR A 134 -4.42 17.98 6.32
N ASN A 135 -4.36 19.27 6.02
CA ASN A 135 -3.89 20.29 6.97
C ASN A 135 -4.79 20.37 8.20
N GLN A 136 -6.12 20.33 8.04
CA GLN A 136 -7.04 20.32 9.18
C GLN A 136 -6.81 19.12 10.11
N ILE A 137 -6.48 17.93 9.58
CA ILE A 137 -6.13 16.77 10.40
C ILE A 137 -4.85 17.00 11.20
N LEU A 138 -3.82 17.60 10.59
CA LEU A 138 -2.55 17.84 11.26
C LEU A 138 -2.63 18.97 12.29
N GLU A 139 -3.44 19.98 12.01
CA GLU A 139 -3.75 21.10 12.91
C GLU A 139 -4.76 20.72 14.01
N SER A 140 -5.44 19.58 13.85
CA SER A 140 -6.49 19.14 14.77
C SER A 140 -5.93 18.80 16.16
N PRO A 141 -6.47 19.40 17.24
CA PRO A 141 -6.16 18.99 18.61
C PRO A 141 -6.49 17.52 18.90
N ARG A 142 -7.39 16.90 18.11
CA ARG A 142 -7.78 15.50 18.26
C ARG A 142 -6.60 14.54 18.17
N TYR A 143 -5.67 14.84 17.26
CA TYR A 143 -4.45 14.08 17.05
C TYR A 143 -3.24 14.75 17.71
N GLY A 144 -3.23 16.10 17.78
CA GLY A 144 -2.19 16.87 18.48
C GLY A 144 -0.80 16.73 17.87
N ILE A 145 -0.71 16.54 16.55
CA ILE A 145 0.53 16.14 15.86
C ILE A 145 1.57 17.25 15.91
N LEU A 146 1.22 18.45 15.45
CA LEU A 146 2.16 19.57 15.32
C LEU A 146 2.68 20.03 16.70
N GLU A 147 1.78 20.17 17.68
CA GLU A 147 2.15 20.52 19.05
C GLU A 147 3.08 19.46 19.69
N TYR A 148 2.78 18.17 19.50
CA TYR A 148 3.62 17.11 20.03
C TYR A 148 5.02 17.13 19.41
N VAL A 149 5.10 17.29 18.09
CA VAL A 149 6.38 17.40 17.37
C VAL A 149 7.20 18.61 17.85
N GLU A 150 6.56 19.76 18.10
CA GLU A 150 7.23 20.93 18.65
C GLU A 150 7.84 20.65 20.04
N ARG A 151 7.06 20.06 20.96
CA ARG A 151 7.55 19.70 22.30
C ARG A 151 8.69 18.67 22.23
N ALA A 152 8.58 17.67 21.37
CA ALA A 152 9.62 16.67 21.17
C ALA A 152 10.92 17.27 20.58
N ASN A 153 10.82 18.20 19.62
CA ASN A 153 11.96 18.95 19.09
C ASN A 153 12.69 19.79 20.15
N GLN A 154 11.98 20.18 21.22
CA GLN A 154 12.55 20.89 22.37
C GLN A 154 13.12 19.93 23.44
N GLY A 155 13.19 18.62 23.16
CA GLY A 155 13.71 17.62 24.09
C GLY A 155 12.77 17.28 25.26
N ARG A 156 11.48 17.60 25.16
CA ARG A 156 10.50 17.38 26.25
C ARG A 156 9.86 15.99 26.26
N GLU A 157 10.17 15.16 25.28
CA GLU A 157 9.56 13.83 25.10
C GLU A 157 10.67 12.78 24.98
N SER A 158 10.53 11.65 25.67
CA SER A 158 11.48 10.52 25.53
C SER A 158 11.27 9.77 24.21
N GLN A 159 12.22 8.91 23.84
CA GLN A 159 12.09 8.08 22.64
C GLN A 159 10.90 7.11 22.73
N GLU A 160 10.66 6.53 23.91
CA GLU A 160 9.51 5.65 24.17
C GLU A 160 8.19 6.42 24.06
N ALA A 161 8.14 7.65 24.60
CA ALA A 161 6.95 8.50 24.50
C ALA A 161 6.65 8.86 23.04
N VAL A 162 7.69 9.23 22.27
CA VAL A 162 7.59 9.50 20.83
C VAL A 162 7.11 8.27 20.08
N TYR A 163 7.69 7.10 20.32
CA TYR A 163 7.27 5.84 19.68
C TYR A 163 5.80 5.56 19.98
N LYS A 164 5.40 5.61 21.25
CA LYS A 164 4.02 5.34 21.69
C LYS A 164 3.03 6.27 21.00
N LYS A 165 3.26 7.59 21.09
CA LYS A 165 2.37 8.60 20.48
C LYS A 165 2.32 8.45 18.97
N SER A 166 3.43 8.12 18.33
CA SER A 166 3.51 7.92 16.88
C SER A 166 2.72 6.69 16.45
N LEU A 167 2.84 5.56 17.15
CA LEU A 167 2.09 4.34 16.84
C LEU A 167 0.58 4.53 17.08
N GLU A 168 0.19 5.17 18.18
CA GLU A 168 -1.22 5.51 18.46
C GLU A 168 -1.81 6.36 17.33
N THR A 169 -1.08 7.39 16.90
CA THR A 169 -1.52 8.29 15.83
C THR A 169 -1.54 7.60 14.47
N LEU A 170 -0.54 6.76 14.17
CA LEU A 170 -0.47 5.96 12.94
C LEU A 170 -1.69 5.04 12.83
N THR A 171 -2.02 4.35 13.93
CA THR A 171 -3.19 3.46 14.02
C THR A 171 -4.49 4.23 13.81
N ALA A 172 -4.63 5.38 14.47
CA ALA A 172 -5.84 6.19 14.39
C ALA A 172 -6.04 6.84 13.00
N LEU A 173 -4.97 7.13 12.26
CA LEU A 173 -5.04 7.70 10.92
C LEU A 173 -5.14 6.64 9.81
N ASN A 174 -4.96 5.36 10.14
CA ASN A 174 -4.98 4.26 9.19
C ASN A 174 -5.81 3.09 9.73
N PRO A 175 -7.11 3.29 9.99
CA PRO A 175 -7.97 2.27 10.59
C PRO A 175 -7.98 0.99 9.76
N GLY A 176 -7.86 -0.16 10.44
CA GLY A 176 -7.86 -1.48 9.80
C GLY A 176 -6.60 -1.82 8.99
N ARG A 177 -5.51 -1.06 9.14
CA ARG A 177 -4.25 -1.28 8.42
C ARG A 177 -3.01 -1.41 9.31
N VAL A 178 -3.14 -1.22 10.62
CA VAL A 178 -2.04 -1.34 11.58
C VAL A 178 -2.37 -2.48 12.54
N PHE A 179 -1.52 -3.51 12.55
CA PHE A 179 -1.77 -4.77 13.25
C PHE A 179 -0.67 -4.99 14.28
N PRO A 180 -0.98 -4.95 15.59
CA PRO A 180 -0.05 -5.42 16.62
C PRO A 180 -0.04 -6.96 16.60
N LEU A 181 1.11 -7.54 16.28
CA LEU A 181 1.28 -8.98 16.09
C LEU A 181 2.09 -9.59 17.24
N ARG A 182 1.68 -10.79 17.66
CA ARG A 182 2.39 -11.60 18.66
C ARG A 182 2.32 -13.07 18.29
N PHE A 183 3.44 -13.61 17.80
CA PHE A 183 3.55 -15.02 17.44
C PHE A 183 4.21 -15.82 18.56
N ASP A 184 3.60 -16.96 18.90
CA ASP A 184 4.31 -18.03 19.60
C ASP A 184 5.10 -18.84 18.57
N LEU A 185 6.41 -18.60 18.49
CA LEU A 185 7.27 -19.26 17.51
C LEU A 185 7.40 -20.76 17.79
N ARG A 186 7.25 -21.22 19.04
CA ARG A 186 7.24 -22.66 19.32
C ARG A 186 6.04 -23.31 18.64
N ALA A 187 4.86 -22.69 18.73
CA ALA A 187 3.66 -23.18 18.07
C ALA A 187 3.84 -23.19 16.54
N GLU A 188 4.36 -22.11 15.95
CA GLU A 188 4.62 -22.03 14.50
C GLU A 188 5.63 -23.07 14.02
N PHE A 189 6.74 -23.26 14.74
CA PHE A 189 7.71 -24.31 14.41
C PHE A 189 7.12 -25.71 14.55
N THR A 190 6.21 -25.93 15.51
CA THR A 190 5.53 -27.22 15.69
C THR A 190 4.55 -27.51 14.55
N LYS A 191 3.85 -26.50 14.04
CA LYS A 191 3.04 -26.60 12.80
C LYS A 191 3.94 -27.01 11.64
N TRP A 192 5.05 -26.30 11.43
CA TRP A 192 6.02 -26.62 10.39
C TRP A 192 6.58 -28.03 10.51
N LYS A 193 6.94 -28.48 11.73
CA LYS A 193 7.40 -29.86 12.01
C LYS A 193 6.37 -30.89 11.54
N THR A 194 5.09 -30.66 11.81
CA THR A 194 4.00 -31.56 11.41
C THR A 194 3.82 -31.59 9.89
N GLU A 195 3.87 -30.41 9.26
CA GLU A 195 3.77 -30.28 7.80
C GLU A 195 4.95 -30.95 7.08
N MET A 196 6.18 -30.73 7.54
CA MET A 196 7.38 -31.34 6.92
C MET A 196 7.37 -32.86 7.05
N ARG A 197 6.95 -33.41 8.18
CA ARG A 197 6.81 -34.87 8.35
C ARG A 197 5.80 -35.45 7.35
N THR A 198 4.66 -34.78 7.20
CA THR A 198 3.59 -35.20 6.28
C THR A 198 4.07 -35.12 4.83
N LEU A 199 4.68 -34.00 4.44
CA LEU A 199 5.12 -33.74 3.06
C LEU A 199 6.27 -34.66 2.63
N THR A 200 7.18 -34.99 3.55
CA THR A 200 8.37 -35.81 3.24
C THR A 200 8.16 -37.30 3.46
N GLY A 201 7.13 -37.71 4.20
CA GLY A 201 6.98 -39.11 4.62
C GLY A 201 8.15 -39.61 5.47
N GLY A 202 8.86 -38.71 6.16
CA GLY A 202 10.01 -39.06 7.00
C GLY A 202 11.39 -38.99 6.31
N ASP A 203 11.47 -38.59 5.04
CA ASP A 203 12.73 -38.56 4.28
C ASP A 203 13.16 -37.12 3.93
N ALA A 204 14.20 -36.62 4.62
CA ALA A 204 14.74 -35.28 4.41
C ALA A 204 15.28 -35.06 2.98
N SER A 205 15.70 -36.12 2.28
CA SER A 205 16.23 -36.01 0.92
C SER A 205 15.18 -35.50 -0.07
N ARG A 206 13.88 -35.71 0.21
CA ARG A 206 12.77 -35.17 -0.59
C ARG A 206 12.70 -33.64 -0.58
N VAL A 207 13.22 -33.00 0.47
CA VAL A 207 13.39 -31.54 0.50
C VAL A 207 14.73 -31.17 -0.13
N MET A 208 15.82 -31.77 0.37
CA MET A 208 17.17 -31.29 0.11
C MET A 208 17.66 -31.54 -1.32
N SER A 209 17.04 -32.47 -2.04
CA SER A 209 17.35 -32.74 -3.46
C SER A 209 16.67 -31.77 -4.44
N SER A 210 15.70 -30.98 -3.98
CA SER A 210 14.89 -30.10 -4.84
C SER A 210 14.97 -28.65 -4.38
N PRO A 211 15.55 -27.73 -5.18
CA PRO A 211 15.59 -26.30 -4.84
C PRO A 211 14.20 -25.70 -4.54
N ALA A 212 13.16 -26.15 -5.25
CA ALA A 212 11.80 -25.69 -5.03
C ALA A 212 11.23 -26.18 -3.68
N ALA A 213 11.56 -27.41 -3.28
CA ALA A 213 11.18 -27.95 -1.99
C ALA A 213 11.94 -27.26 -0.84
N VAL A 214 13.23 -26.95 -1.04
CA VAL A 214 14.03 -26.13 -0.10
C VAL A 214 13.39 -24.75 0.11
N VAL A 215 13.01 -24.06 -0.97
CA VAL A 215 12.31 -22.76 -0.90
C VAL A 215 10.99 -22.88 -0.14
N THR A 216 10.22 -23.94 -0.40
CA THR A 216 8.95 -24.21 0.28
C THR A 216 9.16 -24.48 1.77
N ALA A 217 10.15 -25.29 2.14
CA ALA A 217 10.46 -25.60 3.52
C ALA A 217 10.91 -24.37 4.30
N ILE A 218 11.80 -23.54 3.73
CA ILE A 218 12.27 -22.30 4.38
C ILE A 218 11.11 -21.32 4.58
N ASN A 219 10.33 -21.05 3.52
CA ASN A 219 9.25 -20.06 3.58
C ASN A 219 8.02 -20.53 4.36
N GLY A 220 7.88 -21.85 4.58
CA GLY A 220 6.86 -22.44 5.45
C GLY A 220 7.21 -22.39 6.94
N LEU A 221 8.46 -22.11 7.33
CA LEU A 221 8.90 -22.19 8.73
C LEU A 221 8.08 -21.31 9.69
N VAL A 222 7.79 -20.08 9.25
CA VAL A 222 6.77 -19.21 9.83
C VAL A 222 6.04 -18.58 8.65
N PHE A 223 4.90 -19.17 8.31
CA PHE A 223 4.23 -18.96 7.04
C PHE A 223 3.94 -17.47 6.79
N GLY A 224 4.37 -16.95 5.63
CA GLY A 224 4.19 -15.54 5.23
C GLY A 224 5.13 -14.54 5.92
N ARG A 225 5.91 -14.94 6.93
CA ARG A 225 6.79 -14.05 7.71
C ARG A 225 8.25 -14.12 7.26
N VAL A 226 8.72 -15.30 6.86
CA VAL A 226 10.10 -15.53 6.42
C VAL A 226 10.41 -14.78 5.11
N ASN A 227 9.67 -15.08 4.03
CA ASN A 227 9.84 -14.49 2.70
C ASN A 227 11.32 -14.46 2.23
N TYR A 228 12.03 -15.58 2.36
CA TYR A 228 13.41 -15.74 1.95
C TYR A 228 13.52 -15.79 0.43
N THR A 229 14.17 -14.78 -0.14
CA THR A 229 14.27 -14.57 -1.60
C THR A 229 15.62 -14.94 -2.20
N GLU A 230 16.62 -15.17 -1.37
CA GLU A 230 18.01 -15.39 -1.81
C GLU A 230 18.29 -16.87 -2.09
N LYS A 231 19.42 -17.15 -2.75
CA LYS A 231 19.92 -18.52 -2.85
C LYS A 231 20.45 -18.94 -1.47
N PRO A 232 19.94 -20.03 -0.86
CA PRO A 232 20.43 -20.49 0.43
C PRO A 232 21.95 -20.69 0.42
N SER A 233 22.63 -20.09 1.41
CA SER A 233 24.05 -20.32 1.63
C SER A 233 24.30 -21.73 2.18
N ALA A 234 25.57 -22.17 2.19
CA ALA A 234 25.92 -23.46 2.81
C ALA A 234 25.51 -23.53 4.29
N GLN A 235 25.60 -22.41 5.01
CA GLN A 235 25.16 -22.30 6.40
C GLN A 235 23.64 -22.47 6.52
N VAL A 236 22.86 -21.76 5.70
CA VAL A 236 21.38 -21.86 5.71
C VAL A 236 20.94 -23.29 5.37
N LEU A 237 21.58 -23.94 4.39
CA LEU A 237 21.29 -25.33 4.05
C LEU A 237 21.63 -26.30 5.19
N ALA A 238 22.75 -26.10 5.90
CA ALA A 238 23.13 -26.92 7.04
C ALA A 238 22.16 -26.74 8.23
N GLN A 239 21.72 -25.51 8.50
CA GLN A 239 20.71 -25.22 9.53
C GLN A 239 19.35 -25.81 9.15
N LEU A 240 18.95 -25.72 7.87
CA LEU A 240 17.74 -26.35 7.37
C LEU A 240 17.79 -27.87 7.54
N GLN A 241 18.90 -28.50 7.15
CA GLN A 241 19.10 -29.94 7.33
C GLN A 241 18.98 -30.35 8.80
N THR A 242 19.59 -29.57 9.70
CA THR A 242 19.54 -29.82 11.16
C THR A 242 18.10 -29.74 11.68
N ALA A 243 17.38 -28.67 11.35
CA ALA A 243 15.99 -28.47 11.76
C ALA A 243 15.05 -29.55 11.18
N LEU A 244 15.24 -29.91 9.91
CA LEU A 244 14.49 -30.99 9.25
C LEU A 244 14.75 -32.33 9.93
N ASN A 245 16.01 -32.71 10.16
CA ASN A 245 16.32 -33.99 10.81
C ASN A 245 15.68 -34.09 12.19
N ALA A 246 15.76 -33.02 13.00
CA ALA A 246 15.09 -32.94 14.29
C ALA A 246 13.56 -33.06 14.17
N ALA A 247 12.96 -32.38 13.17
CA ALA A 247 11.53 -32.49 12.91
C ALA A 247 11.10 -33.92 12.53
N LEU A 248 11.83 -34.56 11.62
CA LEU A 248 11.49 -35.89 11.08
C LEU A 248 11.70 -37.01 12.11
N GLN A 249 12.72 -36.91 12.94
CA GLN A 249 12.94 -37.81 14.08
C GLN A 249 11.95 -37.57 15.24
N ASN A 250 11.05 -36.59 15.07
CA ASN A 250 10.13 -36.14 16.10
C ASN A 250 10.84 -35.78 17.42
N ALA A 251 12.02 -35.15 17.32
CA ALA A 251 12.83 -34.75 18.46
C ALA A 251 12.03 -33.87 19.43
N PRO A 252 12.33 -33.93 20.74
CA PRO A 252 11.65 -33.12 21.74
C PRO A 252 11.96 -31.62 21.53
N ASP A 253 11.13 -30.74 22.09
CA ASP A 253 11.17 -29.30 21.82
C ASP A 253 12.51 -28.66 22.23
N GLU A 254 13.16 -29.18 23.26
CA GLU A 254 14.48 -28.72 23.74
C GLU A 254 15.58 -28.86 22.68
N VAL A 255 15.39 -29.75 21.70
CA VAL A 255 16.30 -29.96 20.57
C VAL A 255 15.75 -29.28 19.32
N PHE A 256 14.47 -29.46 19.02
CA PHE A 256 13.87 -29.00 17.79
C PHE A 256 13.70 -27.47 17.73
N VAL A 257 13.20 -26.84 18.80
CA VAL A 257 12.93 -25.39 18.80
C VAL A 257 14.21 -24.56 18.61
N PRO A 258 15.34 -24.85 19.30
CA PRO A 258 16.59 -24.15 19.02
C PRO A 258 17.08 -24.31 17.58
N ALA A 259 16.98 -25.51 16.99
CA ALA A 259 17.39 -25.75 15.61
C ALA A 259 16.54 -24.95 14.61
N ALA A 260 15.21 -24.93 14.80
CA ALA A 260 14.29 -24.13 13.99
C ALA A 260 14.51 -22.62 14.18
N LEU A 261 14.80 -22.17 15.40
CA LEU A 261 15.10 -20.78 15.71
C LEU A 261 16.38 -20.29 15.03
N GLU A 262 17.45 -21.10 15.02
CA GLU A 262 18.70 -20.74 14.34
C GLU A 262 18.50 -20.64 12.81
N LEU A 263 17.74 -21.57 12.21
CA LEU A 263 17.32 -21.44 10.82
C LEU A 263 16.52 -20.14 10.62
N PHE A 264 15.51 -19.88 11.46
CA PHE A 264 14.65 -18.70 11.38
C PHE A 264 15.46 -17.40 11.40
N LYS A 265 16.40 -17.25 12.34
CA LYS A 265 17.30 -16.08 12.41
C LYS A 265 18.12 -15.92 11.13
N SER A 266 18.67 -17.01 10.60
CA SER A 266 19.50 -16.95 9.39
C SER A 266 18.71 -16.61 8.13
N VAL A 267 17.46 -17.06 8.01
CA VAL A 267 16.61 -16.76 6.83
C VAL A 267 15.81 -15.47 6.95
N THR A 268 15.75 -14.86 8.14
CA THR A 268 15.11 -13.54 8.33
C THR A 268 16.12 -12.41 8.51
N GLY A 269 17.38 -12.72 8.79
CA GLY A 269 18.46 -11.73 8.88
C GLY A 269 18.15 -10.64 9.91
N SER A 270 18.23 -9.38 9.47
CA SER A 270 17.93 -8.19 10.30
C SER A 270 16.44 -7.85 10.41
N LYS A 271 15.55 -8.55 9.67
CA LYS A 271 14.13 -8.21 9.55
C LYS A 271 13.44 -8.00 10.90
N TYR A 272 13.72 -8.89 11.87
CA TYR A 272 13.15 -8.89 13.22
C TYR A 272 14.14 -8.43 14.31
N GLN A 273 15.32 -7.92 13.93
CA GLN A 273 16.28 -7.31 14.86
C GLN A 273 15.89 -5.86 15.13
N ILE A 274 14.72 -5.70 15.75
CA ILE A 274 14.08 -4.40 16.03
C ILE A 274 13.66 -4.34 17.48
N LYS A 275 13.34 -3.13 17.94
CA LYS A 275 12.80 -2.88 19.28
C LYS A 275 11.32 -2.53 19.22
N VAL A 276 10.59 -2.98 20.24
CA VAL A 276 9.17 -2.68 20.46
C VAL A 276 8.96 -2.22 21.89
N LEU A 277 7.83 -1.58 22.18
CA LEU A 277 7.47 -1.25 23.57
C LEU A 277 6.77 -2.43 24.24
N ASN A 278 7.18 -2.71 25.47
CA ASN A 278 6.53 -3.66 26.35
C ASN A 278 5.29 -3.06 27.01
N ALA A 279 4.59 -3.86 27.82
CA ALA A 279 3.39 -3.42 28.54
C ALA A 279 3.67 -2.27 29.53
N GLN A 280 4.92 -2.12 29.99
CA GLN A 280 5.38 -1.03 30.86
C GLN A 280 5.87 0.20 30.07
N GLY A 281 5.80 0.17 28.74
CA GLY A 281 6.23 1.27 27.87
C GLY A 281 7.75 1.39 27.71
N GLN A 282 8.51 0.32 27.93
CA GLN A 282 9.97 0.29 27.76
C GLN A 282 10.36 -0.50 26.51
N PHE A 283 11.45 -0.08 25.86
CA PHE A 283 11.97 -0.81 24.70
C PHE A 283 12.48 -2.21 25.07
N GLU A 284 12.15 -3.17 24.22
CA GLU A 284 12.64 -4.54 24.29
C GLU A 284 12.82 -5.13 22.89
N PRO A 285 13.63 -6.19 22.72
CA PRO A 285 13.73 -6.89 21.44
C PRO A 285 12.39 -7.49 21.03
N ALA A 286 12.06 -7.37 19.73
CA ALA A 286 10.87 -7.99 19.14
C ALA A 286 10.90 -9.53 19.26
N LEU A 287 12.06 -10.14 19.07
CA LEU A 287 12.28 -11.57 19.24
C LEU A 287 12.83 -11.86 20.63
N LYS A 288 12.08 -12.62 21.42
CA LYS A 288 12.47 -13.05 22.77
C LYS A 288 12.39 -14.55 22.90
N CYS A 289 13.47 -15.16 23.36
CA CYS A 289 13.55 -16.59 23.58
C CYS A 289 14.19 -16.90 24.93
N ALA A 290 13.56 -17.79 25.69
CA ALA A 290 14.06 -18.35 26.94
C ALA A 290 13.78 -19.86 26.97
N GLY A 291 14.81 -20.67 26.71
CA GLY A 291 14.63 -22.11 26.50
C GLY A 291 13.78 -22.38 25.27
N THR A 292 12.68 -23.12 25.43
CA THR A 292 11.71 -23.43 24.36
C THR A 292 10.61 -22.39 24.21
N ALA A 293 10.48 -21.43 25.14
CA ALA A 293 9.54 -20.34 25.03
C ALA A 293 10.14 -19.25 24.12
N CYS A 294 9.54 -19.05 22.95
CA CYS A 294 9.98 -18.06 21.98
C CYS A 294 8.78 -17.25 21.47
N THR A 295 8.85 -15.92 21.61
CA THR A 295 7.82 -15.01 21.13
C THR A 295 8.42 -14.00 20.18
N LEU A 296 7.73 -13.74 19.07
CA LEU A 296 7.99 -12.64 18.16
C LEU A 296 6.86 -11.63 18.25
N THR A 297 7.16 -10.40 18.69
CA THR A 297 6.19 -9.31 18.83
C THR A 297 6.63 -8.12 17.99
N TYR A 298 5.75 -7.59 17.14
CA TYR A 298 6.00 -6.39 16.35
C TYR A 298 4.68 -5.80 15.84
N THR A 299 4.71 -4.58 15.34
CA THR A 299 3.56 -4.02 14.62
C THR A 299 3.80 -4.08 13.12
N GLU A 300 2.79 -4.47 12.35
CA GLU A 300 2.80 -4.45 10.89
C GLU A 300 1.84 -3.39 10.37
N PHE A 301 2.23 -2.65 9.33
CA PHE A 301 1.26 -1.95 8.49
C PHE A 301 1.01 -2.74 7.22
N THR A 302 -0.26 -3.06 6.95
CA THR A 302 -0.66 -3.81 5.77
C THR A 302 -1.82 -3.13 5.07
N THR A 303 -1.69 -2.99 3.76
CA THR A 303 -2.73 -2.44 2.88
C THR A 303 -2.86 -3.27 1.60
N ILE A 304 -4.08 -3.41 1.10
CA ILE A 304 -4.42 -4.17 -0.10
C ILE A 304 -5.05 -3.25 -1.15
N TYR A 305 -4.37 -3.11 -2.28
CA TYR A 305 -4.82 -2.27 -3.39
C TYR A 305 -5.53 -3.08 -4.48
N PRO A 306 -6.64 -2.59 -5.05
CA PRO A 306 -7.19 -3.17 -6.27
C PRO A 306 -6.20 -2.96 -7.42
N THR A 307 -5.99 -3.99 -8.23
CA THR A 307 -4.93 -4.01 -9.25
C THR A 307 -5.47 -4.40 -10.62
N GLY A 308 -5.40 -3.48 -11.56
CA GLY A 308 -5.56 -3.79 -12.98
C GLY A 308 -4.35 -4.58 -13.51
N SER A 309 -4.60 -5.58 -14.35
CA SER A 309 -3.59 -6.47 -14.91
C SER A 309 -3.56 -6.42 -16.44
N MET A 310 -2.83 -7.36 -17.04
CA MET A 310 -2.76 -7.50 -18.49
C MET A 310 -4.15 -7.77 -19.07
N GLU A 311 -4.47 -7.15 -20.21
CA GLU A 311 -5.65 -7.43 -21.02
C GLU A 311 -5.51 -8.79 -21.72
N ALA A 312 -5.46 -9.84 -20.90
CA ALA A 312 -5.30 -11.21 -21.30
C ALA A 312 -5.86 -12.11 -20.19
N THR A 313 -6.22 -13.32 -20.58
CA THR A 313 -6.75 -14.33 -19.68
C THR A 313 -5.93 -15.59 -19.73
N THR A 314 -5.93 -16.34 -18.63
CA THR A 314 -5.41 -17.71 -18.54
C THR A 314 -6.50 -18.63 -17.98
N SER A 315 -6.21 -19.92 -17.92
CA SER A 315 -7.07 -20.90 -17.24
C SER A 315 -6.47 -21.28 -15.88
N ASP A 316 -7.30 -21.50 -14.87
CA ASP A 316 -6.87 -22.15 -13.63
C ASP A 316 -6.86 -23.69 -13.76
N GLU A 317 -6.52 -24.39 -12.68
CA GLU A 317 -6.47 -25.86 -12.66
C GLU A 317 -7.84 -26.54 -12.82
N TYR A 318 -8.94 -25.77 -12.72
CA TYR A 318 -10.32 -26.24 -12.88
C TYR A 318 -10.94 -25.81 -14.22
N GLY A 319 -10.16 -25.18 -15.11
CA GLY A 319 -10.60 -24.68 -16.41
C GLY A 319 -11.38 -23.36 -16.37
N ASN A 320 -11.40 -22.65 -15.24
CA ASN A 320 -11.99 -21.32 -15.17
C ASN A 320 -11.10 -20.31 -15.90
N ARG A 321 -11.71 -19.43 -16.69
CA ARG A 321 -11.03 -18.31 -17.33
C ARG A 321 -10.84 -17.18 -16.33
N ILE A 322 -9.60 -16.79 -16.07
CA ILE A 322 -9.21 -15.75 -15.10
C ILE A 322 -8.25 -14.74 -15.73
N ASN A 323 -8.07 -13.58 -15.12
CA ASN A 323 -7.13 -12.56 -15.59
C ASN A 323 -5.67 -13.06 -15.52
N SER A 324 -4.84 -12.61 -16.45
CA SER A 324 -3.41 -12.92 -16.49
C SER A 324 -2.55 -11.74 -15.98
N PHE A 325 -1.42 -12.08 -15.36
CA PHE A 325 -0.35 -11.15 -15.01
C PHE A 325 0.76 -11.28 -16.04
N ALA A 326 1.28 -10.15 -16.52
CA ALA A 326 2.38 -10.15 -17.49
C ALA A 326 3.73 -10.50 -16.87
N THR A 327 3.85 -10.41 -15.54
CA THR A 327 5.13 -10.43 -14.81
C THR A 327 5.05 -11.25 -13.52
N PRO A 328 4.61 -12.52 -13.57
CA PRO A 328 4.83 -13.44 -12.44
C PRO A 328 6.34 -13.61 -12.18
N GLY A 329 6.72 -14.04 -10.98
CA GLY A 329 8.10 -14.23 -10.56
C GLY A 329 8.57 -13.21 -9.53
N LEU A 330 9.88 -13.20 -9.29
CA LEU A 330 10.51 -12.32 -8.31
C LEU A 330 11.24 -11.19 -9.04
N TRP A 331 10.96 -9.94 -8.68
CA TRP A 331 11.53 -8.78 -9.37
C TRP A 331 12.05 -7.74 -8.39
N GLN A 332 12.87 -6.83 -8.90
CA GLN A 332 13.36 -5.66 -8.21
C GLN A 332 12.94 -4.42 -8.98
N PHE A 333 12.66 -3.34 -8.25
CA PHE A 333 12.43 -2.06 -8.89
C PHE A 333 13.71 -1.53 -9.55
N LEU A 334 13.53 -0.80 -10.66
CA LEU A 334 14.62 -0.29 -11.47
C LEU A 334 15.00 1.13 -11.07
N SER A 335 16.30 1.43 -11.12
CA SER A 335 16.86 2.78 -11.01
C SER A 335 17.82 3.04 -12.18
N ARG A 336 17.25 3.48 -13.30
CA ARG A 336 17.95 3.95 -14.51
C ARG A 336 17.53 5.39 -14.76
N GLY A 337 18.37 6.31 -14.29
CA GLY A 337 18.15 7.76 -14.45
C GLY A 337 17.75 8.14 -15.88
N GLY A 338 16.73 9.00 -16.00
CA GLY A 338 16.25 9.52 -17.28
C GLY A 338 15.39 8.57 -18.13
N LYS A 339 15.22 7.29 -17.74
CA LYS A 339 14.37 6.34 -18.51
C LYS A 339 13.45 5.47 -17.65
N HIS A 340 13.99 4.78 -16.64
CA HIS A 340 13.29 3.77 -15.85
C HIS A 340 13.77 3.82 -14.40
N ASP A 341 13.20 4.74 -13.62
CA ASP A 341 13.47 4.94 -12.21
C ASP A 341 12.19 4.72 -11.40
N ILE A 342 12.28 4.51 -10.10
CA ILE A 342 11.14 4.27 -9.20
C ILE A 342 10.11 5.40 -9.30
N ASP A 343 10.60 6.63 -9.45
CA ASP A 343 9.77 7.84 -9.55
C ASP A 343 9.69 8.39 -10.97
N ASN A 344 9.81 7.52 -11.97
CA ASN A 344 9.82 8.00 -13.33
C ASN A 344 8.50 8.68 -13.69
N ILE A 345 8.60 9.94 -14.07
CA ILE A 345 7.51 10.69 -14.69
C ILE A 345 7.70 10.60 -16.21
N ARG A 346 6.80 9.88 -16.85
CA ARG A 346 6.79 9.63 -18.29
C ARG A 346 6.48 10.91 -19.07
N ASN A 347 6.99 11.00 -20.30
CA ASN A 347 6.79 12.16 -21.18
C ASN A 347 5.44 12.13 -21.88
N GLU A 348 4.87 10.94 -22.03
CA GLU A 348 3.69 10.74 -22.83
C GLU A 348 2.48 11.26 -22.02
N PRO A 349 1.74 12.24 -22.54
CA PRO A 349 0.72 12.96 -21.76
C PRO A 349 -0.32 12.06 -21.10
N TYR A 350 -0.68 10.93 -21.72
CA TYR A 350 -1.67 9.98 -21.23
C TYR A 350 -1.21 9.12 -20.04
N TYR A 351 0.08 9.12 -19.70
CA TYR A 351 0.56 8.55 -18.45
C TYR A 351 0.37 9.50 -17.27
N GLY A 352 -0.02 10.75 -17.55
CA GLY A 352 -0.13 11.81 -16.56
C GLY A 352 1.20 12.09 -15.86
N TRP A 353 1.11 12.76 -14.72
CA TRP A 353 2.23 13.13 -13.87
C TRP A 353 2.36 12.23 -12.65
N ALA A 354 1.93 10.98 -12.78
CA ALA A 354 1.99 9.99 -11.72
C ALA A 354 3.32 9.20 -11.83
N PRO A 355 3.95 8.83 -10.70
CA PRO A 355 5.16 8.03 -10.72
C PRO A 355 4.88 6.67 -11.37
N LYS A 356 5.87 6.14 -12.08
CA LYS A 356 5.83 4.79 -12.64
C LYS A 356 6.97 3.98 -12.04
N MET A 357 6.63 3.04 -11.17
CA MET A 357 7.58 2.20 -10.45
C MET A 357 7.89 0.96 -11.30
N ASP A 358 8.84 1.09 -12.23
CA ASP A 358 9.25 0.01 -13.15
C ASP A 358 10.02 -1.10 -12.42
N PHE A 359 9.73 -2.35 -12.76
CA PHE A 359 10.47 -3.53 -12.31
C PHE A 359 10.94 -4.43 -13.47
N GLU A 360 10.47 -4.19 -14.71
CA GLU A 360 11.03 -4.79 -15.94
C GLU A 360 11.63 -3.72 -16.87
N ALA A 361 12.72 -4.09 -17.56
CA ALA A 361 13.42 -3.18 -18.47
C ALA A 361 12.58 -2.74 -19.69
N ILE A 362 11.59 -3.55 -20.08
CA ILE A 362 10.62 -3.20 -21.12
C ILE A 362 9.59 -2.16 -20.64
N GLY A 363 9.65 -1.76 -19.36
CA GLY A 363 8.78 -0.77 -18.76
C GLY A 363 7.49 -1.35 -18.19
N ASN A 364 7.48 -2.59 -17.72
CA ASN A 364 6.40 -3.03 -16.83
C ASN A 364 6.73 -2.65 -15.38
N GLY A 365 5.69 -2.21 -14.68
CA GLY A 365 5.77 -1.59 -13.38
C GLY A 365 4.40 -1.36 -12.77
N PHE A 366 4.36 -0.81 -11.56
CA PHE A 366 3.15 -0.20 -11.02
C PHE A 366 2.94 1.18 -11.63
N HIS A 367 1.70 1.47 -12.02
CA HIS A 367 1.37 2.71 -12.69
C HIS A 367 -0.07 3.16 -12.41
N ASN A 368 -0.37 4.37 -12.87
CA ASN A 368 -1.67 5.04 -12.73
C ASN A 368 -2.84 4.18 -13.24
N PRO A 369 -4.10 4.56 -12.94
CA PRO A 369 -5.29 3.78 -13.31
C PRO A 369 -5.47 3.47 -14.80
N ALA A 370 -4.71 4.12 -15.69
CA ALA A 370 -4.74 4.02 -17.15
C ALA A 370 -6.03 4.47 -17.85
N VAL A 371 -7.19 4.37 -17.22
CA VAL A 371 -8.49 4.58 -17.87
C VAL A 371 -9.20 5.78 -17.28
N ARG A 372 -9.68 6.64 -18.18
CA ARG A 372 -10.47 7.84 -17.93
C ARG A 372 -11.93 7.63 -18.32
N PHE A 373 -12.82 8.32 -17.62
CA PHE A 373 -14.22 8.49 -18.00
C PHE A 373 -14.51 9.99 -18.10
N TRP A 374 -14.91 10.43 -19.29
CA TRP A 374 -15.42 11.78 -19.53
C TRP A 374 -16.92 11.84 -19.24
N ASP A 375 -17.34 12.96 -18.65
CA ASP A 375 -18.71 13.30 -18.31
C ASP A 375 -19.48 12.12 -17.68
N PRO A 376 -18.99 11.58 -16.53
CA PRO A 376 -19.69 10.50 -15.86
C PRO A 376 -21.14 10.89 -15.58
N SER A 377 -22.06 9.96 -15.83
CA SER A 377 -23.50 10.21 -15.71
C SER A 377 -23.87 10.70 -14.30
N LYS A 378 -24.98 11.42 -14.17
CA LYS A 378 -25.48 11.88 -12.86
C LYS A 378 -25.63 10.72 -11.87
N ALA A 379 -26.16 9.59 -12.33
CA ALA A 379 -26.33 8.39 -11.52
C ALA A 379 -24.99 7.85 -11.01
N LEU A 380 -23.98 7.77 -11.89
CA LEU A 380 -22.63 7.33 -11.50
C LEU A 380 -21.98 8.30 -10.52
N LYS A 381 -22.14 9.62 -10.74
CA LYS A 381 -21.65 10.63 -9.81
C LYS A 381 -22.25 10.47 -8.42
N THR A 382 -23.55 10.25 -8.33
CA THR A 382 -24.25 9.99 -7.06
C THR A 382 -23.75 8.70 -6.40
N ALA A 383 -23.65 7.59 -7.15
CA ALA A 383 -23.22 6.30 -6.62
C ALA A 383 -21.79 6.33 -6.05
N LEU A 384 -20.88 7.09 -6.68
CA LEU A 384 -19.49 7.20 -6.24
C LEU A 384 -19.21 8.41 -5.35
N GLY A 385 -20.20 9.24 -5.03
CA GLY A 385 -19.97 10.49 -4.28
C GLY A 385 -19.05 11.48 -5.01
N ILE A 386 -19.09 11.50 -6.35
CA ILE A 386 -18.30 12.44 -7.16
C ILE A 386 -18.98 13.82 -7.12
N ASN A 387 -18.17 14.87 -6.96
CA ASN A 387 -18.66 16.24 -7.01
C ASN A 387 -19.40 16.51 -8.34
N PRO A 388 -20.64 17.06 -8.33
CA PRO A 388 -21.41 17.31 -9.55
C PRO A 388 -20.68 18.13 -10.61
N GLY A 389 -19.82 19.06 -10.18
CA GLY A 389 -19.03 19.93 -11.03
C GLY A 389 -17.78 19.28 -11.65
N HIS A 390 -17.46 18.04 -11.28
CA HIS A 390 -16.37 17.26 -11.89
C HIS A 390 -16.86 16.57 -13.16
N ASN A 391 -16.07 16.61 -14.23
CA ASN A 391 -16.40 15.99 -15.52
C ASN A 391 -15.43 14.86 -15.90
N THR A 392 -14.46 14.55 -15.05
CA THR A 392 -13.46 13.51 -15.28
C THR A 392 -13.40 12.58 -14.08
N LEU A 393 -13.35 11.27 -14.34
CA LEU A 393 -13.09 10.22 -13.35
C LEU A 393 -11.95 9.32 -13.83
N TRP A 394 -11.01 9.02 -12.93
CA TRP A 394 -9.99 8.00 -13.08
C TRP A 394 -10.20 6.90 -12.05
N ALA A 395 -10.40 5.68 -12.53
CA ALA A 395 -10.57 4.49 -11.70
C ALA A 395 -9.99 3.27 -12.40
N VAL A 396 -9.50 2.29 -11.63
CA VAL A 396 -8.89 1.08 -12.17
C VAL A 396 -9.83 -0.09 -11.92
N LYS A 397 -10.25 -0.87 -12.92
CA LYS A 397 -10.94 -2.14 -12.63
C LYS A 397 -9.92 -3.21 -12.23
N ARG A 398 -10.35 -4.15 -11.39
CA ARG A 398 -9.59 -5.38 -11.08
C ARG A 398 -9.64 -6.29 -12.32
N GLY A 399 -8.49 -6.48 -12.98
CA GLY A 399 -8.38 -7.29 -14.20
C GLY A 399 -7.85 -6.54 -15.42
N GLY A 400 -8.08 -7.08 -16.62
CA GLY A 400 -7.42 -6.62 -17.85
C GLY A 400 -7.68 -5.16 -18.24
N VAL A 401 -6.66 -4.29 -18.08
CA VAL A 401 -6.67 -2.85 -18.45
C VAL A 401 -5.32 -2.36 -19.00
N SER A 402 -4.37 -3.25 -19.21
CA SER A 402 -2.98 -2.87 -19.51
C SER A 402 -2.31 -3.86 -20.46
N HIS A 403 -1.27 -3.42 -21.16
CA HIS A 403 -0.42 -4.29 -21.98
C HIS A 403 0.69 -5.00 -21.19
N GLY A 404 0.79 -4.74 -19.89
CA GLY A 404 1.76 -5.42 -19.03
C GLY A 404 1.96 -4.79 -17.66
N CYS A 405 1.84 -3.46 -17.55
CA CYS A 405 1.91 -2.80 -16.24
C CYS A 405 0.77 -3.22 -15.32
N LEU A 406 1.05 -3.28 -14.03
CA LEU A 406 0.05 -3.36 -12.98
C LEU A 406 -0.50 -1.95 -12.75
N ARG A 407 -1.82 -1.80 -12.87
CA ARG A 407 -2.51 -0.51 -12.72
C ARG A 407 -3.10 -0.44 -11.33
N VAL A 408 -2.93 0.69 -10.64
CA VAL A 408 -3.46 0.90 -9.28
C VAL A 408 -4.16 2.27 -9.22
N PRO A 409 -5.06 2.48 -8.24
CA PRO A 409 -5.64 3.80 -8.00
C PRO A 409 -4.56 4.86 -7.83
N LEU A 410 -4.85 6.11 -8.23
CA LEU A 410 -3.83 7.16 -8.25
C LEU A 410 -3.32 7.47 -6.84
N GLY A 411 -4.21 7.52 -5.85
CA GLY A 411 -3.82 7.72 -4.46
C GLY A 411 -3.05 6.56 -3.88
N HIS A 412 -3.35 5.32 -4.29
CA HIS A 412 -2.63 4.13 -3.84
C HIS A 412 -1.23 4.01 -4.45
N LEU A 413 -1.05 4.49 -5.67
CA LEU A 413 0.28 4.60 -6.28
C LEU A 413 1.18 5.56 -5.49
N TRP A 414 0.62 6.70 -5.11
CA TRP A 414 1.30 7.68 -4.26
C TRP A 414 1.52 7.18 -2.84
N GLU A 415 0.56 6.46 -2.25
CA GLU A 415 0.70 5.81 -0.95
C GLU A 415 1.83 4.76 -0.97
N MET A 416 1.85 3.88 -1.98
CA MET A 416 2.92 2.91 -2.17
C MET A 416 4.29 3.59 -2.28
N ARG A 417 4.37 4.70 -3.03
CA ARG A 417 5.62 5.45 -3.13
C ARG A 417 6.01 6.13 -1.81
N GLN A 418 5.05 6.64 -1.05
CA GLN A 418 5.30 7.21 0.28
C GLN A 418 5.87 6.15 1.23
N ILE A 419 5.41 4.90 1.14
CA ILE A 419 5.91 3.79 1.96
C ILE A 419 7.38 3.47 1.68
N PHE A 420 7.81 3.58 0.43
CA PHE A 420 9.18 3.22 0.01
C PHE A 420 10.22 4.23 0.51
N PRO A 421 11.51 3.84 0.62
CA PRO A 421 12.60 4.74 1.01
C PRO A 421 12.66 6.02 0.18
N VAL A 422 13.19 7.09 0.77
CA VAL A 422 13.46 8.36 0.05
C VAL A 422 14.40 8.10 -1.11
N GLU A 423 15.51 7.41 -0.82
CA GLU A 423 16.58 7.14 -1.76
C GLU A 423 16.22 6.02 -2.74
N ASN A 424 16.39 6.29 -4.04
CA ASN A 424 16.17 5.29 -5.08
C ASN A 424 17.02 4.04 -4.88
N GLU A 425 18.27 4.18 -4.44
CA GLU A 425 19.16 3.03 -4.22
C GLU A 425 18.56 2.05 -3.21
N LYS A 426 18.09 2.54 -2.05
CA LYS A 426 17.40 1.72 -1.06
C LYS A 426 16.11 1.15 -1.63
N ALA A 427 15.30 1.96 -2.30
CA ALA A 427 14.02 1.52 -2.84
C ALA A 427 14.16 0.43 -3.93
N THR A 428 15.28 0.36 -4.67
CA THR A 428 15.56 -0.77 -5.60
C THR A 428 15.79 -2.11 -4.91
N LYS A 429 16.07 -2.12 -3.60
CA LYS A 429 16.27 -3.32 -2.80
C LYS A 429 14.94 -3.94 -2.34
N ILE A 430 13.82 -3.25 -2.54
CA ILE A 430 12.48 -3.81 -2.29
C ILE A 430 12.17 -4.85 -3.36
N MET A 431 11.74 -6.02 -2.92
CA MET A 431 11.36 -7.12 -3.81
C MET A 431 9.87 -7.04 -4.16
N PHE A 432 9.56 -7.16 -5.44
CA PHE A 432 8.22 -7.37 -5.95
C PHE A 432 7.97 -8.87 -6.17
N PHE A 433 6.95 -9.40 -5.49
CA PHE A 433 6.49 -10.78 -5.58
C PHE A 433 5.27 -10.85 -6.51
N GLY A 434 5.52 -11.14 -7.78
CA GLY A 434 4.45 -11.44 -8.73
C GLY A 434 4.05 -12.91 -8.62
N ASN A 435 2.89 -13.20 -8.04
CA ASN A 435 2.41 -14.58 -8.03
C ASN A 435 2.10 -15.06 -9.44
N ASN A 436 2.09 -16.38 -9.63
CA ASN A 436 1.41 -16.95 -10.78
C ASN A 436 -0.06 -16.48 -10.78
N SER A 437 -0.63 -16.21 -11.95
CA SER A 437 -2.02 -15.71 -12.05
C SER A 437 -3.06 -16.63 -11.43
N GLN A 438 -2.77 -17.92 -11.35
CA GLN A 438 -3.64 -18.94 -10.76
C GLN A 438 -3.59 -18.96 -9.22
N ASP A 439 -2.56 -18.36 -8.63
CA ASP A 439 -2.21 -18.53 -7.22
C ASP A 439 -2.73 -17.36 -6.37
N PHE A 440 -3.20 -17.72 -5.17
CA PHE A 440 -3.77 -16.81 -4.20
C PHE A 440 -2.70 -16.19 -3.30
N ASP A 441 -3.02 -15.06 -2.70
CA ASP A 441 -2.33 -14.58 -1.51
C ASP A 441 -3.09 -15.09 -0.30
N VAL A 442 -2.47 -16.01 0.43
CA VAL A 442 -2.99 -16.51 1.70
C VAL A 442 -2.08 -15.98 2.79
N TYR A 443 -2.65 -15.37 3.82
CA TYR A 443 -1.91 -14.64 4.84
C TYR A 443 -2.69 -14.59 6.14
N ASP A 444 -1.98 -14.62 7.26
CA ASP A 444 -2.53 -14.28 8.57
C ASP A 444 -2.29 -12.78 8.75
N ILE A 445 -3.33 -11.96 8.62
CA ILE A 445 -3.15 -10.49 8.59
C ILE A 445 -3.00 -9.88 9.99
N ASN A 446 -3.62 -10.48 11.00
CA ASN A 446 -3.75 -9.94 12.36
C ASN A 446 -2.96 -10.73 13.41
N GLY A 447 -2.31 -11.84 13.04
CA GLY A 447 -1.47 -12.65 13.91
C GLY A 447 -2.23 -13.61 14.80
N ASP A 448 -3.50 -13.91 14.51
CA ASP A 448 -4.33 -14.80 15.32
C ASP A 448 -4.15 -16.30 14.97
N GLY A 449 -3.29 -16.59 13.98
CA GLY A 449 -3.00 -17.93 13.50
C GLY A 449 -4.02 -18.49 12.52
N GLN A 450 -5.05 -17.72 12.14
CA GLN A 450 -5.99 -18.06 11.07
C GLN A 450 -5.48 -17.49 9.74
N LEU A 451 -5.32 -18.37 8.77
CA LEU A 451 -4.95 -17.98 7.41
C LEU A 451 -6.19 -17.64 6.61
N GLU A 452 -6.12 -16.56 5.84
CA GLU A 452 -7.22 -16.07 5.02
C GLU A 452 -6.74 -15.79 3.59
N VAL A 453 -7.63 -15.93 2.60
CA VAL A 453 -7.37 -15.44 1.24
C VAL A 453 -7.54 -13.93 1.24
N MET A 454 -6.52 -13.20 0.79
CA MET A 454 -6.52 -11.74 0.80
C MET A 454 -7.33 -11.16 -0.37
N GLY A 455 -8.21 -10.20 -0.07
CA GLY A 455 -9.02 -9.46 -1.02
C GLY A 455 -9.25 -8.00 -0.60
N VAL A 456 -9.93 -7.26 -1.48
CA VAL A 456 -10.29 -5.84 -1.25
C VAL A 456 -11.72 -5.59 -1.74
N GLN A 457 -12.50 -4.83 -0.96
CA GLN A 457 -13.86 -4.43 -1.28
C GLN A 457 -13.87 -3.31 -2.33
N TYR A 458 -13.61 -3.69 -3.58
CA TYR A 458 -13.55 -2.79 -4.73
C TYR A 458 -14.25 -3.45 -5.92
N LEU A 459 -15.48 -3.00 -6.17
CA LEU A 459 -16.48 -3.75 -6.95
C LEU A 459 -16.93 -2.95 -8.17
N ILE A 460 -16.00 -2.57 -9.05
CA ILE A 460 -16.32 -1.91 -10.32
C ILE A 460 -15.91 -2.74 -11.52
N SER A 461 -16.65 -2.61 -12.61
CA SER A 461 -16.31 -3.14 -13.93
C SER A 461 -16.52 -2.07 -14.99
N TYR A 462 -15.79 -2.20 -16.10
CA TYR A 462 -15.96 -1.37 -17.30
C TYR A 462 -15.24 -2.00 -18.50
N GLY A 463 -15.61 -1.58 -19.70
CA GLY A 463 -14.90 -1.83 -20.95
C GLY A 463 -13.95 -0.69 -21.33
N LEU A 464 -13.13 -0.91 -22.35
CA LEU A 464 -12.37 0.15 -23.02
C LEU A 464 -13.17 0.62 -24.26
N GLN A 465 -13.08 1.91 -24.61
CA GLN A 465 -13.82 2.46 -25.76
C GLN A 465 -13.24 2.03 -27.12
N GLY A 466 -11.95 1.70 -27.17
CA GLY A 466 -11.31 1.23 -28.40
C GLY A 466 -10.11 0.34 -28.15
N ALA A 467 -9.63 -0.28 -29.23
CA ALA A 467 -8.52 -1.23 -29.22
C ALA A 467 -7.16 -0.59 -29.57
N ASP A 468 -7.08 0.72 -29.76
CA ASP A 468 -5.84 1.42 -30.13
C ASP A 468 -5.76 2.85 -29.56
N GLY A 469 -4.56 3.44 -29.66
CA GLY A 469 -4.30 4.83 -29.33
C GLY A 469 -4.79 5.30 -27.95
N LEU A 470 -5.38 6.50 -27.92
CA LEU A 470 -6.02 7.08 -26.74
C LEU A 470 -7.37 6.41 -26.40
N ALA A 471 -8.01 5.71 -27.35
CA ALA A 471 -9.29 5.05 -27.10
C ALA A 471 -9.16 3.88 -26.10
N ARG A 472 -7.98 3.25 -25.99
CA ARG A 472 -7.63 2.31 -24.89
C ARG A 472 -7.51 2.97 -23.51
N ARG A 473 -7.49 4.30 -23.46
CA ARG A 473 -7.40 5.11 -22.24
C ARG A 473 -8.74 5.72 -21.85
N GLU A 474 -9.79 5.47 -22.62
CA GLU A 474 -11.15 5.88 -22.33
C GLU A 474 -12.00 4.65 -22.00
N GLY A 475 -12.79 4.75 -20.95
CA GLY A 475 -13.63 3.66 -20.48
C GLY A 475 -15.07 3.78 -20.99
N SER A 476 -15.73 2.63 -21.14
CA SER A 476 -17.13 2.51 -21.53
C SER A 476 -17.87 1.56 -20.57
N GLY A 477 -19.18 1.75 -20.43
CA GLY A 477 -20.04 0.84 -19.65
C GLY A 477 -19.58 0.68 -18.20
N PHE A 478 -19.34 1.78 -17.48
CA PHE A 478 -18.96 1.72 -16.07
C PHE A 478 -20.11 1.18 -15.22
N GLU A 479 -19.83 0.14 -14.44
CA GLU A 479 -20.79 -0.50 -13.55
C GLU A 479 -20.26 -0.57 -12.12
N VAL A 480 -21.13 -0.26 -11.17
CA VAL A 480 -20.93 -0.50 -9.74
C VAL A 480 -21.61 -1.83 -9.38
N ASN A 481 -20.82 -2.82 -8.94
CA ASN A 481 -21.26 -4.21 -8.76
C ASN A 481 -21.56 -4.58 -7.30
N GLU A 482 -21.80 -3.60 -6.42
CA GLU A 482 -22.06 -3.89 -5.00
C GLU A 482 -23.25 -4.85 -4.80
N GLY A 483 -24.33 -4.68 -5.58
CA GLY A 483 -25.48 -5.59 -5.60
C GLY A 483 -25.29 -6.89 -6.40
N ARG A 484 -24.12 -7.10 -7.03
CA ARG A 484 -23.78 -8.28 -7.86
C ARG A 484 -22.42 -8.87 -7.46
N LYS A 485 -22.12 -8.85 -6.16
CA LYS A 485 -20.81 -9.27 -5.62
C LYS A 485 -20.43 -10.70 -6.01
N LEU A 486 -21.39 -11.64 -5.97
CA LEU A 486 -21.16 -13.02 -6.37
C LEU A 486 -20.73 -13.14 -7.84
N ASP A 487 -21.43 -12.47 -8.76
CA ASP A 487 -21.07 -12.46 -10.18
C ASP A 487 -19.69 -11.84 -10.41
N PHE A 488 -19.41 -10.74 -9.68
CA PHE A 488 -18.11 -10.08 -9.73
C PHE A 488 -16.99 -11.01 -9.27
N TYR A 489 -17.16 -11.73 -8.16
CA TYR A 489 -16.17 -12.68 -7.64
C TYR A 489 -16.04 -13.95 -8.45
N THR A 490 -17.13 -14.41 -9.04
CA THR A 490 -17.12 -15.52 -10.00
C THR A 490 -16.25 -15.19 -11.21
N ASN A 491 -16.38 -13.98 -11.77
CA ASN A 491 -15.54 -13.53 -12.89
C ASN A 491 -14.08 -13.29 -12.50
N LEU A 492 -13.88 -12.81 -11.28
CA LEU A 492 -12.57 -12.37 -10.80
C LEU A 492 -11.71 -13.55 -10.31
N TYR A 493 -12.29 -14.38 -9.45
CA TYR A 493 -11.63 -15.51 -8.83
C TYR A 493 -11.86 -16.80 -9.59
N GLY A 494 -12.88 -16.93 -10.44
CA GLY A 494 -13.25 -18.19 -11.10
C GLY A 494 -14.40 -18.91 -10.38
N ALA A 495 -15.27 -19.55 -11.14
CA ALA A 495 -16.55 -20.09 -10.66
C ALA A 495 -16.45 -21.50 -10.06
N ARG A 496 -15.82 -22.42 -10.80
CA ARG A 496 -15.95 -23.86 -10.58
C ARG A 496 -14.89 -24.35 -9.61
N ASN A 497 -15.31 -24.93 -8.48
CA ASN A 497 -14.46 -25.58 -7.49
C ASN A 497 -13.35 -24.68 -6.91
N VAL A 498 -13.57 -23.36 -6.89
CA VAL A 498 -12.60 -22.39 -6.35
C VAL A 498 -13.00 -21.95 -4.95
N PHE A 499 -14.23 -21.44 -4.83
CA PHE A 499 -14.79 -20.98 -3.57
C PHE A 499 -16.26 -21.39 -3.46
N ARG A 500 -16.76 -21.40 -2.24
CA ARG A 500 -18.18 -21.50 -1.92
C ARG A 500 -18.60 -20.29 -1.08
N VAL A 501 -19.90 -20.01 -1.09
CA VAL A 501 -20.49 -18.99 -0.21
C VAL A 501 -21.12 -19.71 0.96
N GLU A 502 -20.65 -19.44 2.16
CA GLU A 502 -21.20 -19.97 3.40
C GLU A 502 -22.53 -19.29 3.74
N ASN A 503 -23.33 -19.90 4.64
CA ASN A 503 -24.64 -19.37 5.04
C ASN A 503 -24.60 -17.94 5.62
N ASN A 504 -23.46 -17.52 6.16
CA ASN A 504 -23.22 -16.17 6.69
C ASN A 504 -22.72 -15.18 5.62
N GLY A 505 -22.67 -15.57 4.34
CA GLY A 505 -22.19 -14.75 3.23
C GLY A 505 -20.67 -14.68 3.08
N VAL A 506 -19.90 -15.42 3.89
CA VAL A 506 -18.44 -15.50 3.79
C VAL A 506 -18.05 -16.36 2.59
N TYR A 507 -17.08 -15.90 1.82
CA TYR A 507 -16.50 -16.64 0.70
C TYR A 507 -15.35 -17.51 1.23
N THR A 508 -15.44 -18.83 1.06
CA THR A 508 -14.42 -19.78 1.54
C THR A 508 -13.75 -20.48 0.38
N PHE A 509 -12.43 -20.43 0.33
CA PHE A 509 -11.59 -21.01 -0.72
C PHE A 509 -11.05 -22.37 -0.29
N GLN A 510 -11.22 -23.37 -1.15
CA GLN A 510 -10.79 -24.73 -0.87
C GLN A 510 -9.40 -24.98 -1.44
N SER A 511 -8.48 -25.35 -0.56
CA SER A 511 -7.10 -25.75 -0.82
C SER A 511 -6.39 -24.88 -1.87
N PRO A 512 -6.25 -23.56 -1.66
CA PRO A 512 -5.67 -22.65 -2.63
C PRO A 512 -4.20 -23.00 -2.90
N ARG A 513 -3.77 -22.83 -4.16
CA ARG A 513 -2.34 -22.75 -4.49
C ARG A 513 -1.81 -21.36 -4.19
N ILE A 514 -0.57 -21.32 -3.73
CA ILE A 514 0.17 -20.09 -3.45
C ILE A 514 1.49 -20.11 -4.20
N SER A 515 2.05 -18.93 -4.45
CA SER A 515 3.38 -18.77 -5.03
C SER A 515 4.39 -18.41 -3.94
N PHE A 516 5.59 -19.01 -4.00
CA PHE A 516 6.79 -18.56 -3.29
C PHE A 516 7.88 -18.13 -4.28
N PRO A 517 7.75 -16.93 -4.90
CA PRO A 517 8.81 -16.40 -5.75
C PRO A 517 10.12 -16.26 -4.98
N SER A 518 11.21 -16.73 -5.58
CA SER A 518 12.53 -16.82 -4.94
C SER A 518 13.66 -16.54 -5.93
N TYR A 519 14.91 -16.78 -5.53
CA TYR A 519 16.07 -16.68 -6.41
C TYR A 519 15.97 -17.53 -7.69
N LEU A 520 15.14 -18.59 -7.68
CA LEU A 520 14.86 -19.43 -8.84
C LEU A 520 14.10 -18.66 -9.94
N ASP A 521 13.33 -17.66 -9.52
CA ASP A 521 12.38 -16.88 -10.32
C ASP A 521 12.83 -15.42 -10.52
N LEU A 522 14.04 -15.08 -10.05
CA LEU A 522 14.56 -13.72 -10.10
C LEU A 522 14.68 -13.24 -11.55
N LYS A 523 13.94 -12.18 -11.87
CA LYS A 523 13.86 -11.57 -13.21
C LYS A 523 13.40 -12.55 -14.30
N ARG A 524 12.55 -13.52 -13.93
CA ARG A 524 11.99 -14.54 -14.82
C ARG A 524 10.48 -14.57 -14.70
N LYS A 525 9.80 -14.80 -15.82
CA LYS A 525 8.34 -14.91 -15.87
C LYS A 525 7.90 -16.33 -15.51
N GLY A 526 7.55 -16.52 -14.25
CA GLY A 526 7.09 -17.79 -13.72
C GLY A 526 7.36 -17.90 -12.23
N VAL A 527 6.75 -18.89 -11.58
CA VAL A 527 7.05 -19.20 -10.18
C VAL A 527 7.28 -20.70 -10.07
N THR A 528 8.45 -21.07 -9.55
CA THR A 528 8.90 -22.47 -9.47
C THR A 528 8.28 -23.18 -8.27
N ALA A 529 8.30 -22.56 -7.08
CA ALA A 529 7.74 -23.12 -5.86
C ALA A 529 6.27 -22.69 -5.71
N ARG A 530 5.34 -23.63 -5.92
CA ARG A 530 3.88 -23.37 -5.92
C ARG A 530 3.09 -24.39 -5.09
N PRO A 531 3.28 -24.44 -3.76
CA PRO A 531 2.61 -25.42 -2.92
C PRO A 531 1.08 -25.20 -2.91
N LYS A 532 0.34 -26.29 -2.69
CA LYS A 532 -1.10 -26.28 -2.45
C LYS A 532 -1.34 -26.36 -0.96
N LEU A 533 -1.95 -25.33 -0.39
CA LEU A 533 -2.39 -25.36 1.00
C LEU A 533 -3.59 -26.29 1.10
N GLN A 534 -3.68 -27.11 2.14
CA GLN A 534 -4.79 -28.04 2.34
C GLN A 534 -5.74 -27.49 3.38
N GLY A 535 -7.03 -27.43 3.04
CA GLY A 535 -8.08 -26.98 3.96
C GLY A 535 -8.95 -25.89 3.36
N ASP A 536 -9.72 -25.23 4.21
CA ASP A 536 -10.64 -24.17 3.84
C ASP A 536 -10.17 -22.85 4.44
N TYR A 537 -10.15 -21.80 3.60
CA TYR A 537 -9.61 -20.49 3.98
C TYR A 537 -10.64 -19.41 3.64
N PRO A 538 -11.15 -18.65 4.62
CA PRO A 538 -12.11 -17.59 4.36
C PRO A 538 -11.44 -16.41 3.63
N LEU A 539 -12.25 -15.62 2.94
CA LEU A 539 -11.83 -14.37 2.32
C LEU A 539 -11.73 -13.27 3.38
N TYR A 540 -10.54 -12.72 3.56
CA TYR A 540 -10.36 -11.42 4.20
C TYR A 540 -10.60 -10.32 3.17
N GLU A 541 -11.55 -9.43 3.44
CA GLU A 541 -11.86 -8.31 2.54
C GLU A 541 -11.51 -6.99 3.18
N GLN A 542 -10.37 -6.42 2.80
CA GLN A 542 -10.02 -5.08 3.24
C GLN A 542 -11.02 -4.07 2.65
N ALA A 543 -11.55 -3.18 3.49
CA ALA A 543 -12.27 -2.01 3.02
C ALA A 543 -11.37 -1.18 2.09
N TYR A 544 -11.95 -0.63 1.02
CA TYR A 544 -11.19 0.22 0.12
C TYR A 544 -10.78 1.52 0.81
N GLU A 545 -9.47 1.79 0.83
CA GLU A 545 -8.95 3.08 1.24
C GLU A 545 -9.20 4.11 0.13
N LYS A 546 -9.84 5.24 0.45
CA LYS A 546 -10.12 6.27 -0.55
C LYS A 546 -8.88 7.01 -1.02
N ASP A 547 -8.83 7.40 -2.29
CA ASP A 547 -7.69 8.07 -2.91
C ASP A 547 -7.41 9.45 -2.30
N LYS A 548 -6.27 9.56 -1.61
CA LYS A 548 -5.80 10.81 -0.98
C LYS A 548 -4.72 11.51 -1.80
N VAL A 549 -5.14 12.37 -2.73
CA VAL A 549 -4.24 13.15 -3.59
C VAL A 549 -4.71 14.59 -3.76
N GLN A 550 -3.77 15.52 -3.74
CA GLN A 550 -4.00 16.91 -4.17
C GLN A 550 -3.57 17.08 -5.62
N PHE A 551 -4.44 17.68 -6.44
CA PHE A 551 -4.11 18.11 -7.79
C PHE A 551 -3.45 19.50 -7.78
N TYR A 552 -2.50 19.72 -8.69
CA TYR A 552 -1.86 21.02 -8.86
C TYR A 552 -1.33 21.20 -10.29
N ALA A 553 -0.87 22.41 -10.59
CA ALA A 553 -0.14 22.76 -11.80
C ALA A 553 1.25 23.29 -11.47
N VAL A 554 2.26 22.85 -12.23
CA VAL A 554 3.66 23.32 -12.13
C VAL A 554 4.22 23.81 -13.48
N GLY A 555 3.38 23.89 -14.51
CA GLY A 555 3.76 24.27 -15.89
C GLY A 555 4.08 23.08 -16.79
N ASP A 556 4.93 23.29 -17.79
CA ASP A 556 5.23 22.32 -18.85
C ASP A 556 5.98 21.08 -18.37
N MET A 557 5.93 20.01 -19.19
CA MET A 557 6.59 18.74 -18.92
C MET A 557 8.10 18.76 -19.23
N ASN A 558 8.85 19.54 -18.46
CA ASN A 558 10.31 19.61 -18.51
C ASN A 558 10.97 18.85 -17.34
N GLU A 559 12.28 18.63 -17.42
CA GLU A 559 13.03 17.87 -16.41
C GLU A 559 12.97 18.49 -15.01
N THR A 560 13.00 19.82 -14.89
CA THR A 560 12.90 20.52 -13.60
C THR A 560 11.56 20.24 -12.93
N ASN A 561 10.47 20.42 -13.66
CA ASN A 561 9.11 20.21 -13.16
C ASN A 561 8.84 18.74 -12.80
N LYS A 562 9.40 17.79 -13.57
CA LYS A 562 9.35 16.38 -13.19
C LYS A 562 10.06 16.12 -11.87
N ARG A 563 11.25 16.69 -11.67
CA ARG A 563 11.97 16.54 -10.40
C ARG A 563 11.18 17.12 -9.22
N VAL A 564 10.52 18.27 -9.41
CA VAL A 564 9.61 18.83 -8.38
C VAL A 564 8.49 17.85 -8.06
N VAL A 565 7.85 17.23 -9.06
CA VAL A 565 6.79 16.23 -8.83
C VAL A 565 7.32 15.00 -8.10
N ARG A 566 8.51 14.51 -8.47
CA ARG A 566 9.16 13.37 -7.78
C ARG A 566 9.46 13.70 -6.32
N LEU A 567 9.96 14.90 -6.05
CA LEU A 567 10.27 15.38 -4.72
C LEU A 567 9.05 15.31 -3.78
N MET A 568 7.84 15.54 -4.31
CA MET A 568 6.61 15.47 -3.51
C MET A 568 6.32 14.07 -2.93
N GLY A 569 6.82 13.00 -3.56
CA GLY A 569 6.72 11.62 -3.07
C GLY A 569 7.86 11.21 -2.14
N ARG A 570 8.82 12.10 -1.89
CA ARG A 570 10.09 11.83 -1.19
C ARG A 570 10.29 12.64 0.08
N ILE A 571 9.32 13.47 0.44
CA ILE A 571 9.39 14.27 1.67
C ILE A 571 9.54 13.33 2.86
N LYS A 572 10.51 13.67 3.72
CA LYS A 572 10.83 12.92 4.93
C LYS A 572 11.35 13.85 6.01
N GLY A 573 10.70 13.77 7.17
CA GLY A 573 11.18 14.34 8.42
C GLY A 573 11.47 13.22 9.41
N CYS A 574 12.46 13.43 10.26
CA CYS A 574 12.86 12.45 11.26
C CYS A 574 12.81 13.03 12.67
N ALA A 575 12.71 12.16 13.67
CA ALA A 575 12.79 12.58 15.06
C ALA A 575 14.14 13.26 15.37
N PRO A 576 14.23 14.07 16.45
CA PRO A 576 15.47 14.73 16.85
C PRO A 576 16.61 13.77 17.13
N THR A 577 16.28 12.58 17.65
CA THR A 577 17.26 11.55 18.03
C THR A 577 17.63 10.63 16.88
N SER A 578 16.95 10.71 15.74
CA SER A 578 17.21 9.86 14.57
C SER A 578 18.41 10.36 13.79
N ASN A 579 19.22 9.43 13.27
CA ASN A 579 20.28 9.76 12.32
C ASN A 579 19.66 10.24 11.00
N LYS A 580 19.92 11.50 10.63
CA LYS A 580 19.30 12.17 9.47
C LYS A 580 19.69 11.56 8.13
N GLN A 581 20.86 10.93 8.04
CA GLN A 581 21.29 10.19 6.86
C GLN A 581 20.54 8.86 6.76
N GLU A 582 20.50 8.08 7.83
CA GLU A 582 19.88 6.75 7.84
C GLU A 582 18.36 6.82 7.60
N CYS A 583 17.70 7.81 8.20
CA CYS A 583 16.26 8.02 8.10
C CYS A 583 15.81 8.73 6.80
N GLY A 584 16.75 9.18 5.95
CA GLY A 584 16.44 9.76 4.62
C GLY A 584 16.11 11.25 4.60
N GLU A 585 15.99 11.95 5.74
CA GLU A 585 15.74 13.40 5.76
C GLU A 585 16.89 14.20 5.09
N ALA A 586 18.14 13.79 5.29
CA ALA A 586 19.29 14.45 4.66
C ALA A 586 19.24 14.34 3.12
N ALA A 587 18.87 13.17 2.59
CA ALA A 587 18.72 12.94 1.16
C ALA A 587 17.60 13.81 0.57
N PHE A 588 16.45 13.87 1.26
CA PHE A 588 15.35 14.76 0.88
C PHE A 588 15.76 16.23 0.88
N ASP A 589 16.35 16.72 1.97
CA ASP A 589 16.73 18.13 2.12
C ASP A 589 17.77 18.55 1.09
N GLN A 590 18.71 17.66 0.73
CA GLN A 590 19.67 17.90 -0.34
C GLN A 590 18.98 18.06 -1.70
N GLU A 591 18.04 17.17 -2.04
CA GLU A 591 17.28 17.25 -3.30
C GLU A 591 16.41 18.53 -3.33
N ALA A 592 15.72 18.83 -2.23
CA ALA A 592 14.87 20.01 -2.10
C ALA A 592 15.65 21.32 -2.28
N LYS A 593 16.82 21.47 -1.65
CA LYS A 593 17.67 22.67 -1.80
C LYS A 593 18.11 22.91 -3.24
N GLY A 594 18.28 21.85 -4.03
CA GLY A 594 18.67 21.95 -5.44
C GLY A 594 17.53 22.38 -6.38
N LEU A 595 16.27 22.17 -5.97
CA LEU A 595 15.10 22.33 -6.83
C LEU A 595 14.19 23.50 -6.43
N VAL A 596 14.14 23.82 -5.13
CA VAL A 596 13.23 24.77 -4.52
C VAL A 596 14.05 25.93 -3.98
N ARG A 597 14.10 27.04 -4.73
CA ARG A 597 14.74 28.30 -4.31
C ARG A 597 13.73 29.27 -3.71
#